data_AF-A0AAV4GW80-F1
#
_entry.id   AF-A0AAV4GW80-F1
#
_cell.length_a   1.000
_cell.length_b   1.000
_cell.length_c   1.000
_cell.angle_alpha   90.00
_cell.angle_beta   90.00
_cell.angle_gamma   90.00
#
_symmetry.space_group_name_H-M   'P 1'
#
loop_
_entity.id
_entity.type
_entity.pdbx_description
1 polymer ?
#
loop_
_entity_poly.entity_id
_entity_poly.type
_entity_poly.pdbx_seq_one_letter_code
_entity_poly.pdbx_strand_id
1 'polypeptide(L)'
;MIVIYTPPDANKQHASKQIADITNDPLDKSPDSVVLITGDFNHQTLEHDLPSFHQYINCPTRGDTTLDLCYGNIAEAYKCRPLPQLGKSDHNMIHLMPKYRPLL
;
A
#
# COMPACT_ATOMS: atom_id res chain seq x y z
N MET A 1 -3.27 -6.19 8.80
CA MET A 1 -3.17 -4.93 8.04
C MET A 1 -2.12 -4.05 8.71
N ILE A 2 -1.19 -3.51 7.94
CA ILE A 2 -0.10 -2.64 8.39
C ILE A 2 -0.36 -1.26 7.79
N VAL A 3 -0.26 -0.21 8.60
CA VAL A 3 -0.45 1.18 8.14
C VAL A 3 0.89 1.92 8.26
N ILE A 4 1.31 2.54 7.16
CA ILE A 4 2.61 3.20 7.02
C ILE A 4 2.42 4.71 6.85
N TYR A 5 3.26 5.48 7.53
CA TYR A 5 3.58 6.85 7.16
C TYR A 5 5.11 6.93 7.06
N THR A 6 5.64 7.28 5.89
CA THR A 6 7.07 7.54 5.74
C THR A 6 7.31 9.04 5.69
N PRO A 7 8.06 9.63 6.64
CA PRO A 7 8.42 11.05 6.59
C PRO A 7 9.11 11.42 5.27
N PRO A 8 8.84 12.59 4.67
CA PRO A 8 9.41 12.98 3.38
C PRO A 8 10.95 12.96 3.28
N ASP A 9 11.63 13.13 4.41
CA ASP A 9 13.08 13.14 4.55
C ASP A 9 13.69 11.79 4.99
N ALA A 10 12.85 10.77 5.18
CA ALA A 10 13.31 9.45 5.62
C ALA A 10 14.27 8.81 4.60
N ASN A 11 15.25 8.07 5.11
CA ASN A 11 16.14 7.27 4.27
C ASN A 11 15.35 6.14 3.61
N LYS A 12 15.40 6.06 2.27
CA LYS A 12 14.55 5.14 1.52
C LYS A 12 14.81 3.68 1.83
N GLN A 13 16.07 3.29 1.74
CA GLN A 13 16.50 1.91 1.91
C GLN A 13 16.22 1.41 3.32
N HIS A 14 16.44 2.26 4.32
CA HIS A 14 16.18 1.91 5.71
C HIS A 14 14.68 1.76 5.99
N ALA A 15 13.85 2.69 5.50
CA ALA A 15 12.40 2.63 5.68
C ALA A 15 11.80 1.37 5.03
N SER A 16 12.13 1.12 3.77
CA SER A 16 11.62 -0.05 3.04
C SER A 16 12.04 -1.38 3.70
N LYS A 17 13.30 -1.49 4.14
CA LYS A 17 13.78 -2.65 4.89
C LYS A 17 13.03 -2.86 6.20
N GLN A 18 12.82 -1.80 6.99
CA GLN A 18 12.05 -1.89 8.24
C GLN A 18 10.60 -2.36 7.99
N ILE A 19 9.96 -1.86 6.92
CA ILE A 19 8.62 -2.30 6.52
C ILE A 19 8.62 -3.79 6.17
N ALA A 20 9.62 -4.26 5.43
CA ALA A 20 9.77 -5.67 5.07
C ALA A 20 9.96 -6.56 6.31
N ASP A 21 10.85 -6.16 7.23
CA ASP A 21 11.10 -6.91 8.48
C ASP A 21 9.81 -7.04 9.32
N ILE A 22 9.04 -5.96 9.46
CA ILE A 22 7.74 -5.96 10.16
C ILE A 22 6.71 -6.83 9.44
N THR A 23 6.77 -6.88 8.11
CA THR A 23 5.83 -7.66 7.28
C THR A 23 6.12 -9.16 7.33
N ASN A 24 7.40 -9.55 7.47
CA ASN A 24 7.80 -10.95 7.48
C ASN A 24 7.42 -11.66 8.80
N ASP A 25 7.47 -10.99 9.96
CA ASP A 25 7.08 -11.60 11.24
C ASP A 25 5.66 -12.23 11.26
N PRO A 26 4.59 -11.58 10.76
CA PRO A 26 3.29 -12.22 10.66
C PRO A 26 3.22 -13.31 9.58
N LEU A 27 3.96 -13.19 8.47
CA LEU A 27 4.02 -14.21 7.42
C LEU A 27 4.75 -15.48 7.90
N ASP A 28 5.81 -15.35 8.69
CA ASP A 28 6.53 -16.48 9.28
C ASP A 28 5.64 -17.29 10.23
N LYS A 29 4.74 -16.61 10.94
CA LYS A 29 3.77 -17.23 11.85
C LYS A 29 2.56 -17.83 11.12
N SER A 30 2.19 -17.26 9.98
CA SER A 30 1.04 -17.69 9.19
C SER A 30 1.28 -17.43 7.69
N PRO A 31 1.93 -18.38 7.00
CA PRO A 31 2.34 -18.21 5.60
C PRO A 31 1.18 -17.95 4.64
N ASP A 32 -0.01 -18.49 4.94
CA ASP A 32 -1.22 -18.33 4.12
C ASP A 32 -2.06 -17.10 4.49
N SER A 33 -1.58 -16.26 5.41
CA SER A 33 -2.32 -15.07 5.83
C SER A 33 -2.35 -14.00 4.74
N VAL A 34 -3.47 -13.30 4.63
CA VAL A 34 -3.58 -12.13 3.76
C VAL A 34 -2.98 -10.92 4.48
N VAL A 35 -2.01 -10.28 3.85
CA VAL A 35 -1.38 -9.06 4.36
C VAL A 35 -1.67 -7.91 3.42
N LEU A 36 -2.13 -6.79 4.00
CA LEU A 36 -2.25 -5.51 3.34
C LEU A 36 -1.38 -4.50 4.07
N ILE A 37 -0.58 -3.76 3.31
CA ILE A 37 0.26 -2.65 3.78
C ILE A 37 -0.25 -1.40 3.07
N THR A 38 -0.64 -0.36 3.79
CA THR A 38 -1.24 0.85 3.17
C THR A 38 -0.85 2.12 3.90
N GLY A 39 -0.95 3.26 3.24
CA GLY A 39 -0.79 4.57 3.87
C GLY A 39 0.01 5.51 2.98
N ASP A 40 0.58 6.56 3.57
CA ASP A 40 1.37 7.56 2.85
C ASP A 40 2.85 7.17 2.85
N PHE A 41 3.34 6.74 1.69
CA PHE A 41 4.71 6.32 1.49
C PHE A 41 5.64 7.47 1.12
N ASN A 42 5.09 8.64 0.80
CA ASN A 42 5.78 9.79 0.22
C ASN A 42 6.65 9.45 -1.00
N HIS A 43 7.84 8.90 -0.76
CA HIS A 43 8.87 8.61 -1.77
C HIS A 43 9.32 7.15 -1.78
N GLN A 44 8.70 6.28 -0.95
CA GLN A 44 9.03 4.87 -0.82
C GLN A 44 8.24 3.96 -1.74
N THR A 45 8.87 2.87 -2.15
CA THR A 45 8.23 1.75 -2.82
C THR A 45 8.80 0.44 -2.27
N LEU A 46 8.06 -0.66 -2.38
CA LEU A 46 8.41 -1.93 -1.70
C LEU A 46 8.78 -3.06 -2.68
N GLU A 47 8.83 -2.82 -3.99
CA GLU A 47 9.00 -3.89 -4.99
C GLU A 47 10.35 -4.61 -4.85
N HIS A 48 11.38 -3.93 -4.35
CA HIS A 48 12.69 -4.52 -4.11
C HIS A 48 12.71 -5.43 -2.87
N ASP A 49 12.17 -4.95 -1.74
CA ASP A 49 12.29 -5.64 -0.45
C ASP A 49 11.13 -6.62 -0.17
N LEU A 50 10.00 -6.45 -0.86
CA LEU A 50 8.84 -7.35 -0.84
C LEU A 50 8.38 -7.70 -2.26
N PRO A 51 9.19 -8.47 -3.03
CA PRO A 51 8.91 -8.74 -4.44
C PRO A 51 7.66 -9.60 -4.70
N SER A 52 7.15 -10.30 -3.67
CA SER A 52 5.89 -11.07 -3.73
C SER A 52 4.65 -10.22 -3.47
N PHE A 53 4.80 -8.94 -3.13
CA PHE A 53 3.69 -8.03 -2.87
C PHE A 53 3.34 -7.24 -4.13
N HIS A 54 2.04 -7.01 -4.30
CA HIS A 54 1.45 -6.33 -5.45
C HIS A 54 0.89 -4.98 -5.01
N GLN A 55 1.30 -3.91 -5.69
CA GLN A 55 0.78 -2.56 -5.47
C GLN A 55 -0.58 -2.40 -6.20
N TYR A 56 -1.60 -1.89 -5.50
CA TYR A 56 -2.97 -1.77 -6.02
C TYR A 56 -3.44 -0.34 -6.38
N ILE A 57 -2.71 0.71 -5.99
CA ILE A 57 -3.07 2.12 -6.21
C ILE A 57 -2.30 2.68 -7.42
N ASN A 58 -2.98 2.84 -8.55
CA ASN A 58 -2.39 3.34 -9.80
C ASN A 58 -2.95 4.69 -10.25
N CYS A 59 -3.48 5.49 -9.32
CA CYS A 59 -4.04 6.81 -9.59
C CYS A 59 -3.42 7.87 -8.66
N PRO A 60 -3.47 9.17 -9.02
CA PRO A 60 -2.92 10.23 -8.18
C PRO A 60 -3.64 10.34 -6.83
N THR A 61 -2.84 10.50 -5.77
CA THR A 61 -3.34 10.65 -4.39
C THR A 61 -3.08 12.02 -3.81
N ARG A 62 -2.17 12.83 -4.41
CA ARG A 62 -1.94 14.23 -4.06
C ARG A 62 -1.59 15.02 -5.31
N GLY A 63 -2.48 15.88 -5.79
CA GLY A 63 -2.30 16.51 -7.10
C GLY A 63 -2.11 15.47 -8.21
N ASP A 64 -0.99 15.53 -8.93
CA ASP A 64 -0.64 14.57 -9.99
C ASP A 64 0.29 13.44 -9.51
N THR A 65 0.66 13.40 -8.23
CA THR A 65 1.54 12.36 -7.66
C THR A 65 0.76 11.30 -6.89
N THR A 66 1.28 10.07 -6.91
CA THR A 66 0.81 8.95 -6.08
C THR A 66 1.77 8.77 -4.92
N LEU A 67 1.39 9.26 -3.75
CA LEU A 67 2.16 9.12 -2.50
C LEU A 67 1.57 8.02 -1.60
N ASP A 68 0.24 7.88 -1.62
CA ASP A 68 -0.46 6.84 -0.91
C ASP A 68 -0.44 5.55 -1.73
N LEU A 69 0.11 4.49 -1.14
CA LEU A 69 0.22 3.20 -1.78
C LEU A 69 -0.52 2.16 -0.94
N CYS A 70 -0.93 1.08 -1.60
CA CYS A 70 -1.42 -0.12 -0.92
C CYS A 70 -0.80 -1.34 -1.61
N TYR A 71 -0.11 -2.16 -0.82
CA TYR A 71 0.49 -3.42 -1.25
C TYR A 71 -0.24 -4.59 -0.59
N GLY A 72 -0.31 -5.73 -1.28
CA GLY A 72 -0.74 -6.99 -0.68
C GLY A 72 -0.18 -8.21 -1.36
N ASN A 73 -0.22 -9.35 -0.67
CA ASN A 73 0.36 -10.61 -1.14
C ASN A 73 -0.56 -11.43 -2.06
N ILE A 74 -1.70 -10.86 -2.50
CA ILE A 74 -2.61 -11.50 -3.45
C ILE A 74 -2.61 -10.72 -4.75
N ALA A 75 -2.13 -11.34 -5.83
CA ALA A 75 -2.16 -10.76 -7.16
C ALA A 75 -3.59 -10.40 -7.56
N GLU A 76 -3.76 -9.25 -8.21
CA GLU A 76 -5.05 -8.83 -8.78
C GLU A 76 -6.22 -8.83 -7.77
N ALA A 77 -5.96 -8.58 -6.48
CA ALA A 77 -7.01 -8.56 -5.46
C ALA A 77 -7.92 -7.34 -5.57
N TYR A 78 -7.34 -6.16 -5.81
CA TYR A 78 -8.04 -4.88 -5.78
C TYR A 78 -7.77 -4.04 -7.03
N LYS A 79 -8.74 -3.18 -7.35
CA LYS A 79 -8.59 -2.03 -8.24
C LYS A 79 -8.88 -0.76 -7.44
N CYS A 80 -8.16 0.32 -7.71
CA CYS A 80 -8.39 1.59 -7.03
C CYS A 80 -9.29 2.54 -7.84
N ARG A 81 -9.99 3.42 -7.13
CA ARG A 81 -10.66 4.60 -7.70
C ARG A 81 -10.38 5.79 -6.78
N PRO A 82 -9.91 6.93 -7.32
CA PRO A 82 -9.77 8.13 -6.52
C PRO A 82 -11.15 8.67 -6.13
N LEU A 83 -11.24 9.18 -4.91
CA LEU A 83 -12.37 9.92 -4.38
C LEU A 83 -11.89 11.34 -4.02
N PRO A 84 -12.81 12.32 -3.94
CA PRO A 84 -12.44 13.65 -3.46
C PRO A 84 -11.73 13.61 -2.11
N GLN A 85 -10.86 14.58 -1.87
CA GLN A 85 -10.24 14.81 -0.57
C GLN A 85 -11.28 14.92 0.55
N LEU A 86 -10.92 14.43 1.74
CA LEU A 86 -11.76 14.58 2.92
C LEU A 86 -11.47 15.93 3.59
N GLY A 87 -12.44 16.83 3.56
CA GLY A 87 -12.32 18.14 4.18
C GLY A 87 -11.17 18.97 3.60
N LYS A 88 -10.20 19.32 4.46
CA LYS A 88 -9.03 20.15 4.11
C LYS A 88 -7.77 19.34 3.79
N SER A 89 -7.86 18.02 3.70
CA SER A 89 -6.72 17.22 3.25
C SER A 89 -6.30 17.65 1.85
N ASP A 90 -5.00 17.71 1.60
CA ASP A 90 -4.41 17.86 0.27
C ASP A 90 -4.24 16.50 -0.44
N HIS A 91 -4.61 15.40 0.22
CA HIS A 91 -4.65 14.06 -0.34
C HIS A 91 -6.09 13.66 -0.69
N ASN A 92 -6.23 12.96 -1.82
CA ASN A 92 -7.44 12.28 -2.24
C ASN A 92 -7.65 11.02 -1.39
N MET A 93 -8.90 10.71 -1.07
CA MET A 93 -9.23 9.38 -0.56
C MET A 93 -9.13 8.35 -1.69
N ILE A 94 -8.69 7.13 -1.37
CA ILE A 94 -8.66 6.03 -2.35
C ILE A 94 -9.66 4.95 -1.97
N HIS A 95 -10.53 4.61 -2.90
CA HIS A 95 -11.46 3.49 -2.74
C HIS A 95 -10.90 2.24 -3.43
N LEU A 96 -10.48 1.27 -2.63
CA LEU A 96 -10.08 -0.06 -3.10
C LEU A 96 -11.31 -0.96 -3.22
N MET A 97 -11.58 -1.43 -4.44
CA MET A 97 -12.68 -2.33 -4.74
C MET A 97 -12.11 -3.70 -5.10
N PRO A 98 -12.68 -4.81 -4.60
CA PRO A 98 -12.30 -6.14 -5.03
C PRO A 98 -12.41 -6.26 -6.56
N LYS A 99 -11.37 -6.82 -7.19
CA LYS A 99 -11.44 -7.22 -8.61
C LYS A 99 -12.31 -8.47 -8.76
N TYR A 100 -12.17 -9.42 -7.84
CA TYR A 100 -13.04 -10.59 -7.78
C TYR A 100 -14.43 -10.20 -7.27
N ARG A 101 -15.46 -10.68 -7.97
CA ARG A 101 -16.85 -10.63 -7.55
C ARG A 101 -17.32 -12.07 -7.42
N PRO A 102 -17.70 -12.54 -6.22
CA PRO A 102 -18.29 -13.86 -6.07
C PRO A 102 -19.52 -13.98 -6.97
N LEU A 103 -19.64 -15.11 -7.66
CA LEU A 103 -20.91 -15.50 -8.25
C LEU A 103 -21.84 -15.85 -7.09
N LEU A 104 -22.99 -15.16 -7.03
CA LEU A 104 -24.06 -15.49 -6.09
C LEU A 104 -24.72 -16.80 -6.49
#